data_AF-A0AAW4P3B8-F1
#
_entry.id   AF-A0AAW4P3B8-F1
#
_cell.length_a   1.000
_cell.length_b   1.000
_cell.length_c   1.000
_cell.angle_alpha   90.00
_cell.angle_beta   90.00
_cell.angle_gamma   90.00
#
_symmetry.space_group_name_H-M   'P 1'
#
loop_
_entity.id
_entity.type
_entity.pdbx_description
1 polymer ?
#
loop_
_entity_poly.entity_id
_entity_poly.type
_entity_poly.pdbx_seq_one_letter_code
_entity_poly.pdbx_strand_id
1 'polypeptide(L)' 'MKRQKRDRLERAHSRGYQAGIVGRPKEFCPYQSINARSYWLGGWRKAMEDRAVTA' A
#
# COMPACT_ATOMS: atom_id res chain seq x y z
N MET A 1 22.83 -12.40 5.59
CA MET A 1 21.92 -11.27 5.34
C MET A 1 21.12 -10.95 6.62
N LYS A 2 21.48 -9.89 7.35
CA LYS A 2 20.60 -9.36 8.40
C LYS A 2 19.40 -8.72 7.73
N ARG A 3 18.32 -9.48 7.53
CA ARG A 3 17.06 -8.93 7.05
C ARG A 3 16.51 -8.07 8.19
N GLN A 4 16.79 -6.76 8.18
CA GLN A 4 16.05 -5.84 9.04
C GLN A 4 14.58 -6.14 8.82
N LYS A 5 13.84 -6.41 9.90
CA LYS A 5 12.39 -6.57 9.83
C LYS A 5 11.88 -5.23 9.31
N ARG A 6 11.61 -5.14 8.00
CA ARG A 6 10.87 -4.01 7.41
C ARG A 6 9.69 -3.72 8.32
N ASP A 7 9.58 -2.46 8.69
CA ASP A 7 8.56 -2.00 9.62
C ASP A 7 7.19 -2.52 9.15
N ARG A 8 6.34 -2.95 10.08
CA ARG A 8 5.01 -3.47 9.74
C ARG A 8 4.20 -2.44 8.94
N LEU A 9 4.40 -1.14 9.21
CA LEU A 9 3.76 -0.02 8.53
C LEU A 9 4.33 0.21 7.12
N GLU A 10 5.65 0.13 6.96
CA GLU A 10 6.30 0.21 5.66
C GLU A 10 5.84 -0.93 4.74
N ARG A 11 5.73 -2.15 5.29
CA ARG A 11 5.16 -3.29 4.56
C ARG A 11 3.70 -3.05 4.16
N ALA A 12 2.90 -2.45 5.03
CA ALA A 12 1.52 -2.10 4.73
C ALA A 12 1.46 -1.11 3.56
N HIS A 13 2.32 -0.08 3.58
CA HIS A 13 2.46 0.89 2.50
C HIS A 13 2.83 0.23 1.16
N SER A 14 3.89 -0.59 1.11
CA SER A 14 4.29 -1.27 -0.12
C SER A 14 3.19 -2.18 -0.68
N ARG A 15 2.45 -2.89 0.19
CA ARG A 15 1.31 -3.72 -0.21
C ARG A 15 0.16 -2.90 -0.78
N GLY A 16 -0.10 -1.72 -0.22
CA GLY A 16 -1.09 -0.79 -0.72
C GLY A 16 -0.77 -0.30 -2.13
N TYR A 17 0.49 0.10 -2.32
CA TYR A 17 0.99 0.52 -3.64
C TYR A 17 0.83 -0.58 -4.68
N GLN A 18 1.29 -1.80 -4.39
CA GLN A 18 1.14 -2.92 -5.31
C GLN A 18 -0.33 -3.22 -5.63
N ALA A 19 -1.22 -3.18 -4.63
CA ALA A 19 -2.66 -3.36 -4.86
C ALA A 19 -3.24 -2.27 -5.78
N GLY A 20 -2.78 -1.03 -5.63
CA GLY A 20 -3.20 0.08 -6.48
C GLY A 20 -2.69 -0.05 -7.93
N ILE A 21 -1.43 -0.48 -8.13
CA ILE A 21 -0.86 -0.72 -9.47
C ILE A 21 -1.66 -1.81 -10.21
N VAL A 22 -2.03 -2.88 -9.50
CA VAL A 22 -2.85 -3.98 -10.05
C VAL A 22 -4.30 -3.55 -10.31
N GLY A 23 -4.74 -2.39 -9.83
CA GLY A 23 -6.11 -1.90 -10.01
C GLY A 23 -7.12 -2.51 -9.04
N ARG A 24 -6.66 -3.03 -7.89
CA ARG A 24 -7.57 -3.50 -6.84
C ARG A 24 -8.24 -2.31 -6.15
N PRO A 25 -9.50 -2.46 -5.70
CA PRO A 25 -10.20 -1.39 -5.01
C PRO A 25 -9.68 -1.21 -3.57
N LYS A 26 -9.95 -0.03 -2.99
CA LYS A 26 -9.46 0.34 -1.64
C LYS A 26 -10.06 -0.53 -0.52
N GLU A 27 -11.24 -1.14 -0.73
CA GLU A 27 -11.86 -2.04 0.26
C GLU A 27 -11.08 -3.36 0.42
N PHE A 28 -10.18 -3.69 -0.51
CA PHE A 28 -9.33 -4.89 -0.43
C PHE A 28 -8.23 -4.79 0.66
N CYS A 29 -8.18 -3.69 1.40
CA CYS A 29 -7.22 -3.52 2.50
C CYS A 29 -7.43 -4.59 3.58
N PRO A 30 -6.45 -5.49 3.85
CA PRO A 30 -6.59 -6.57 4.82
C PRO A 30 -6.40 -6.11 6.27
N TYR A 31 -6.07 -4.84 6.49
CA TYR A 31 -5.71 -4.30 7.79
C TYR A 31 -6.93 -3.70 8.51
N GLN A 32 -7.22 -4.21 9.69
CA GLN A 32 -8.25 -3.68 10.59
C GLN A 32 -7.70 -2.57 11.50
N SER A 33 -6.39 -2.62 11.82
CA SER A 33 -5.73 -1.56 12.58
C SER A 33 -5.67 -0.27 11.79
N ILE A 34 -6.10 0.84 12.41
CA ILE A 34 -6.14 2.18 11.81
C ILE A 34 -4.76 2.58 11.28
N ASN A 35 -3.70 2.38 12.05
CA ASN A 35 -2.34 2.76 11.64
C ASN A 35 -1.91 2.02 10.38
N ALA A 36 -2.02 0.69 10.35
CA ALA A 36 -1.61 -0.09 9.19
C ALA A 36 -2.51 0.17 7.96
N ARG A 37 -3.81 0.42 8.18
CA ARG A 37 -4.76 0.79 7.13
C ARG A 37 -4.42 2.15 6.52
N SER A 38 -4.08 3.16 7.33
CA SER A 38 -3.66 4.47 6.84
C SER A 38 -2.41 4.39 5.96
N TYR A 39 -1.41 3.61 6.36
CA TYR A 39 -0.20 3.38 5.55
C TYR A 39 -0.51 2.65 4.25
N TRP A 40 -1.32 1.60 4.29
CA TRP A 40 -1.75 0.87 3.09
C TRP A 40 -2.52 1.77 2.13
N LEU A 41 -3.47 2.57 2.62
CA LEU A 41 -4.23 3.52 1.79
C LEU A 41 -3.33 4.63 1.21
N GLY A 42 -2.27 5.04 1.93
CA GLY A 42 -1.26 5.95 1.42
C GLY A 42 -0.55 5.39 0.19
N GLY A 43 -0.05 4.16 0.28
CA GLY A 43 0.57 3.48 -0.86
C GLY A 43 -0.40 3.28 -2.03
N TRP A 44 -1.64 2.88 -1.74
CA TRP A 44 -2.67 2.69 -2.77
C TRP A 44 -2.99 3.97 -3.55
N ARG A 45 -3.13 5.11 -2.86
CA ARG A 45 -3.33 6.41 -3.50
C ARG A 45 -2.15 6.81 -4.38
N LYS A 46 -0.93 6.65 -3.88
CA LYS A 46 0.30 6.88 -4.64
C LYS A 46 0.32 6.07 -5.94
N ALA A 47 -0.09 4.80 -5.88
CA ALA A 47 -0.18 3.97 -7.08
C ALA A 47 -1.27 4.40 -8.06
N MET A 48 -2.40 4.92 -7.59
CA MET A 48 -3.45 5.47 -8.45
C MET A 48 -2.98 6.76 -9.14
N GLU A 49 -2.28 7.63 -8.42
CA GLU A 49 -1.64 8.82 -8.99
C GLU A 49 -0.64 8.43 -10.08
N ASP A 50 0.28 7.49 -9.80
CA ASP A 50 1.28 7.03 -10.77
C ASP A 50 0.63 6.37 -12.00
N ARG A 51 -0.46 5.60 -11.82
CA ARG A 51 -1.26 5.03 -12.92
C ARG A 51 -1.98 6.09 -13.74
N ALA A 52 -2.50 7.13 -13.10
CA ALA A 52 -3.19 8.22 -13.79
C ALA A 52 -2.22 9.10 -14.60
N VAL A 53 -0.95 9.20 -14.19
CA VAL A 53 0.10 9.92 -14.92
C VAL A 53 0.62 9.11 -16.12
N THR A 54 0.53 7.77 -16.07
CA THR A 54 1.07 6.87 -17.11
C THR A 54 0.04 6.36 -18.11
N ALA A 55 -1.26 6.61 -17.89
CA ALA A 55 -2.37 6.28 -18.79
C ALA A 55 -2.78 7.51 -19.62
#